data_AF-A0A1J7BGZ3-F1
#
_entry.id   AF-A0A1J7BGZ3-F1
#
_cell.length_a   1.000
_cell.length_b   1.000
_cell.length_c   1.000
_cell.angle_alpha   90.00
_cell.angle_beta   90.00
_cell.angle_gamma   90.00
#
_symmetry.space_group_name_H-M   'P 1'
#
loop_
_entity.id
_entity.type
_entity.pdbx_description
1 polymer ?
#
loop_
_entity_poly.entity_id
_entity_poly.type
_entity_poly.pdbx_seq_one_letter_code
_entity_poly.pdbx_strand_id
1 'polypeptide(L)'
;MGGVGPDAADLGPDDPAELRRLPLDRLRAIRAAAREEEADLSYLRRMLQGRIDILRAELTRRRDGEPPAPPRDAAPEEDDLVGRLSEILRDAPPRVRGSARHLTVRAPRARRYRELVPVVMASELTDLGAHDDAELADARARLVGYEQQLSGRRHAVQRVADAASSEIARRYREGEASVDDLLEGAAG
;
A
#
# COMPACT_ATOMS: atom_id res chain seq x y z
N MET A 1 9.25 2.61 19.66
CA MET A 1 8.41 1.96 18.64
C MET A 1 9.35 1.24 17.67
N GLY A 2 9.47 -0.08 17.79
CA GLY A 2 10.43 -0.90 17.05
C GLY A 2 10.20 -0.85 15.55
N GLY A 3 11.30 -0.92 14.78
CA GLY A 3 11.28 -0.80 13.32
C GLY A 3 10.29 -1.78 12.68
N VAL A 4 9.46 -1.28 11.77
CA VAL A 4 8.49 -2.06 10.98
C VAL A 4 9.22 -2.83 9.84
N GLY A 5 10.51 -3.14 10.01
CA GLY A 5 11.31 -3.79 8.99
C GLY A 5 11.66 -5.22 9.39
N PRO A 6 11.00 -6.26 8.84
CA PRO A 6 11.67 -7.54 8.70
C PRO A 6 12.73 -7.44 7.58
N ASP A 7 13.82 -8.19 7.77
CA ASP A 7 14.96 -8.30 6.88
C ASP A 7 14.59 -8.61 5.43
N ALA A 8 15.45 -8.20 4.49
CA ALA A 8 15.36 -8.54 3.06
C ALA A 8 15.20 -10.05 2.80
N ALA A 9 15.57 -10.90 3.76
CA ALA A 9 15.42 -12.35 3.73
C ALA A 9 13.97 -12.86 3.67
N ASP A 10 12.97 -12.07 4.06
CA ASP A 10 11.55 -12.49 4.10
C ASP A 10 10.82 -12.32 2.74
N LEU A 11 11.45 -11.66 1.77
CA LEU A 11 10.80 -11.25 0.52
C LEU A 11 10.81 -12.33 -0.57
N GLY A 12 11.66 -13.36 -0.42
CA GLY A 12 11.90 -14.37 -1.45
C GLY A 12 12.85 -13.87 -2.56
N PRO A 13 13.28 -14.77 -3.46
CA PRO A 13 14.30 -14.43 -4.45
C PRO A 13 13.76 -13.58 -5.60
N ASP A 14 14.48 -12.52 -5.95
CA ASP A 14 14.30 -11.75 -7.19
C ASP A 14 15.44 -11.95 -8.20
N ASP A 15 16.48 -12.72 -7.86
CA ASP A 15 17.57 -13.09 -8.77
C ASP A 15 17.09 -14.10 -9.84
N PRO A 16 17.17 -13.76 -11.14
CA PRO A 16 16.82 -14.67 -12.23
C PRO A 16 17.58 -16.00 -12.20
N ALA A 17 18.84 -16.03 -11.77
CA ALA A 17 19.63 -17.27 -11.74
C ALA A 17 19.16 -18.25 -10.64
N GLU A 18 18.66 -17.72 -9.53
CA GLU A 18 18.01 -18.52 -8.50
C GLU A 18 16.64 -19.01 -8.96
N LEU A 19 15.82 -18.12 -9.52
CA LEU A 19 14.46 -18.46 -9.98
C LEU A 19 14.45 -19.56 -11.07
N ARG A 20 15.43 -19.55 -11.99
CA ARG A 20 15.56 -20.60 -13.02
C ARG A 20 15.72 -22.00 -12.45
N ARG A 21 16.32 -22.14 -11.26
CA ARG A 21 16.55 -23.43 -10.60
C ARG A 21 15.32 -23.97 -9.88
N LEU A 22 14.29 -23.16 -9.71
CA LEU A 22 13.07 -23.56 -9.00
C LEU A 22 12.08 -24.30 -9.93
N PRO A 23 11.30 -25.25 -9.41
CA PRO A 23 10.23 -25.87 -10.20
C PRO A 23 9.07 -24.88 -10.42
N LEU A 24 8.24 -25.15 -11.43
CA LEU A 24 7.21 -24.22 -11.91
C LEU A 24 6.12 -23.93 -10.85
N ASP A 25 5.72 -24.94 -10.11
CA ASP A 25 4.80 -24.84 -8.96
C ASP A 25 5.37 -23.91 -7.89
N ARG A 26 6.67 -24.02 -7.58
CA ARG A 26 7.34 -23.14 -6.61
C ARG A 26 7.38 -21.70 -7.09
N LEU A 27 7.66 -21.46 -8.38
CA LEU A 27 7.59 -20.12 -8.97
C LEU A 27 6.19 -19.52 -8.88
N ARG A 28 5.15 -20.32 -9.17
CA ARG A 28 3.75 -19.91 -9.04
C ARG A 28 3.41 -19.54 -7.59
N ALA A 29 3.88 -20.34 -6.62
CA ALA A 29 3.69 -20.07 -5.20
C ALA A 29 4.39 -18.78 -4.75
N ILE A 30 5.64 -18.55 -5.14
CA ILE A 30 6.38 -17.31 -4.85
C ILE A 30 5.64 -16.10 -5.42
N ARG A 31 5.23 -16.17 -6.69
CA ARG A 31 4.46 -15.10 -7.35
C ARG A 31 3.15 -14.82 -6.63
N ALA A 32 2.42 -15.86 -6.22
CA ALA A 32 1.14 -15.72 -5.52
C ALA A 32 1.33 -15.05 -4.16
N ALA A 33 2.29 -15.53 -3.36
CA ALA A 33 2.61 -14.96 -2.04
C ALA A 33 3.05 -13.49 -2.15
N ALA A 34 3.95 -13.17 -3.10
CA ALA A 34 4.40 -11.80 -3.32
C ALA A 34 3.25 -10.88 -3.76
N ARG A 35 2.36 -11.32 -4.66
CA ARG A 35 1.18 -10.54 -5.05
C ARG A 35 0.22 -10.32 -3.89
N GLU A 36 0.05 -11.31 -3.02
CA GLU A 36 -0.81 -11.20 -1.85
C GLU A 36 -0.25 -10.18 -0.84
N GLU A 37 1.06 -10.24 -0.59
CA GLU A 37 1.76 -9.28 0.25
C GLU A 37 1.74 -7.86 -0.33
N GLU A 38 1.93 -7.72 -1.65
CA GLU A 38 1.87 -6.42 -2.33
C GLU A 38 0.48 -5.78 -2.21
N ALA A 39 -0.59 -6.58 -2.29
CA ALA A 39 -1.95 -6.10 -2.11
C ALA A 39 -2.18 -5.60 -0.67
N ASP A 40 -1.74 -6.35 0.34
CA ASP A 40 -1.84 -5.95 1.74
C ASP A 40 -1.05 -4.65 2.03
N LEU A 41 0.17 -4.53 1.50
CA LEU A 41 0.99 -3.32 1.61
C LEU A 41 0.37 -2.13 0.88
N SER A 42 -0.21 -2.35 -0.31
CA SER A 42 -0.85 -1.30 -1.10
C SER A 42 -2.07 -0.72 -0.39
N TYR A 43 -2.83 -1.57 0.32
CA TYR A 43 -3.94 -1.13 1.17
C TYR A 43 -3.46 -0.22 2.30
N LEU A 44 -2.47 -0.67 3.09
CA LEU A 44 -1.89 0.13 4.17
C LEU A 44 -1.31 1.46 3.68
N ARG A 45 -0.61 1.43 2.54
CA ARG A 45 -0.05 2.63 1.92
C ARG A 45 -1.14 3.63 1.53
N ARG A 46 -2.24 3.18 0.91
CA ARG A 46 -3.31 4.09 0.50
C ARG A 46 -4.02 4.72 1.71
N MET A 47 -4.18 3.97 2.79
CA MET A 47 -4.69 4.51 4.05
C MET A 47 -3.78 5.61 4.61
N LEU A 48 -2.46 5.37 4.68
CA LEU A 48 -1.50 6.39 5.12
C LEU A 48 -1.54 7.64 4.24
N GLN A 49 -1.59 7.47 2.92
CA GLN A 49 -1.67 8.59 1.97
C GLN A 49 -2.89 9.46 2.23
N GLY A 50 -4.08 8.86 2.34
CA GLY A 50 -5.30 9.61 2.64
C GLY A 50 -5.19 10.40 3.94
N ARG A 51 -4.58 9.82 4.97
CA ARG A 51 -4.33 10.51 6.25
C ARG A 51 -3.35 11.67 6.12
N ILE A 52 -2.24 11.46 5.41
CA ILE A 52 -1.24 12.50 5.14
C ILE A 52 -1.86 13.66 4.36
N ASP A 53 -2.73 13.36 3.39
CA ASP A 53 -3.39 14.36 2.57
C ASP A 53 -4.41 15.17 3.38
N ILE A 54 -5.16 14.54 4.29
CA ILE A 54 -6.05 15.23 5.24
C ILE A 54 -5.26 16.17 6.16
N LEU A 55 -4.16 15.68 6.79
CA LEU A 55 -3.31 16.53 7.64
C LEU A 55 -2.68 17.68 6.87
N ARG A 56 -2.27 17.44 5.62
CA ARG A 56 -1.73 18.48 4.75
C ARG A 56 -2.77 19.54 4.46
N ALA A 57 -4.00 19.13 4.13
CA ALA A 57 -5.09 20.06 3.83
C ALA A 57 -5.44 20.95 5.03
N GLU A 58 -5.53 20.38 6.24
CA GLU A 58 -5.77 21.15 7.47
C GLU A 58 -4.63 22.14 7.76
N LEU A 59 -3.37 21.71 7.66
CA LEU A 59 -2.23 22.60 7.86
C LEU A 59 -2.18 23.73 6.81
N THR A 60 -2.55 23.46 5.57
CA THR A 60 -2.65 24.49 4.53
C THR A 60 -3.76 25.48 4.86
N ARG A 61 -4.95 24.99 5.24
CA ARG A 61 -6.10 25.79 5.65
C ARG A 61 -5.75 26.81 6.73
N ARG A 62 -5.11 26.36 7.82
CA ARG A 62 -4.66 27.25 8.92
C ARG A 62 -3.66 28.30 8.47
N ARG A 63 -2.73 27.93 7.58
CA ARG A 63 -1.70 28.85 7.04
C ARG A 63 -2.31 29.92 6.14
N ASP A 64 -3.40 29.60 5.45
CA ASP A 64 -4.15 30.52 4.60
C ASP A 64 -5.09 31.44 5.42
N GLY A 65 -5.09 31.29 6.76
CA GLY A 65 -5.86 32.13 7.68
C GLY A 65 -7.32 31.70 7.83
N GLU A 66 -7.70 30.55 7.27
CA GLU A 66 -9.00 29.95 7.54
C GLU A 66 -9.05 29.40 8.98
N PRO A 67 -10.24 29.39 9.61
CA PRO A 67 -10.38 28.80 10.93
C PRO A 67 -9.98 27.31 10.89
N PRO A 68 -9.46 26.76 12.00
CA PRO A 68 -9.14 25.33 12.08
C PRO A 68 -10.39 24.47 11.84
N ALA A 69 -10.19 23.20 11.46
CA ALA A 69 -11.28 22.22 11.40
C ALA A 69 -12.10 22.28 12.69
N PRO A 70 -13.44 22.36 12.59
CA PRO A 70 -14.27 22.41 13.77
C PRO A 70 -14.12 21.09 14.55
N PRO A 71 -14.37 21.10 15.88
CA PRO A 71 -14.38 19.89 16.66
C PRO A 71 -15.31 18.85 16.03
N ARG A 72 -14.99 17.58 16.18
CA ARG A 72 -15.71 16.46 15.54
C ARG A 72 -17.24 16.51 15.68
N ASP A 73 -17.75 17.04 16.78
CA ASP A 73 -19.19 17.06 17.10
C ASP A 73 -19.93 18.31 16.57
N ALA A 74 -19.25 19.21 15.86
CA ALA A 74 -19.86 20.37 15.22
C ALA A 74 -20.63 20.01 13.95
N ALA A 75 -21.62 20.83 13.58
CA ALA A 75 -22.34 20.66 12.32
C ALA A 75 -21.39 20.96 11.14
N PRO A 76 -21.33 20.11 10.10
CA PRO A 76 -20.46 20.34 8.95
C PRO A 76 -20.98 21.50 8.10
N GLU A 77 -20.11 22.44 7.77
CA GLU A 77 -20.35 23.51 6.79
C GLU A 77 -19.82 23.08 5.41
N GLU A 78 -20.36 23.61 4.31
CA GLU A 78 -19.99 23.18 2.94
C GLU A 78 -18.51 23.42 2.61
N ASP A 79 -17.91 24.48 3.16
CA ASP A 79 -16.48 24.82 2.98
C ASP A 79 -15.57 24.16 4.04
N ASP A 80 -16.12 23.29 4.90
CA ASP A 80 -15.33 22.55 5.87
C ASP A 80 -14.45 21.46 5.19
N LEU A 81 -13.39 21.05 5.88
CA LEU A 81 -12.46 20.01 5.45
C LEU A 81 -13.18 18.72 5.01
N VAL A 82 -14.27 18.38 5.70
CA VAL A 82 -15.13 17.23 5.38
C VAL A 82 -15.79 17.39 4.01
N GLY A 83 -16.30 18.58 3.68
CA GLY A 83 -16.89 18.89 2.38
C GLY A 83 -15.88 18.75 1.24
N ARG A 84 -14.59 18.99 1.51
CA ARG A 84 -13.49 18.91 0.55
C ARG A 84 -12.81 17.54 0.44
N LEU A 85 -13.25 16.52 1.19
CA LEU A 85 -12.59 15.19 1.19
C LEU A 85 -12.47 14.56 -0.21
N SER A 86 -13.48 14.76 -1.06
CA SER A 86 -13.45 14.26 -2.45
C SER A 86 -12.33 14.89 -3.27
N GLU A 87 -12.02 16.16 -3.03
CA GLU A 87 -10.89 16.87 -3.65
C GLU A 87 -9.56 16.39 -3.04
N ILE A 88 -9.48 16.36 -1.71
CA ILE A 88 -8.27 16.02 -0.94
C ILE A 88 -7.78 14.60 -1.24
N LEU A 89 -8.69 13.63 -1.32
CA LEU A 89 -8.34 12.21 -1.52
C LEU A 89 -8.16 11.84 -2.99
N ARG A 90 -8.41 12.76 -3.92
CA ARG A 90 -8.32 12.49 -5.35
C ARG A 90 -6.88 12.15 -5.75
N ASP A 91 -6.70 11.00 -6.39
CA ASP A 91 -5.40 10.62 -6.91
C ASP A 91 -4.98 11.53 -8.06
N ALA A 92 -3.73 12.01 -7.99
CA ALA A 92 -3.09 12.64 -9.13
C ALA A 92 -2.93 11.62 -10.27
N PRO A 93 -3.09 12.03 -11.54
CA PRO A 93 -2.88 11.14 -12.66
C PRO A 93 -1.47 10.52 -12.59
N PRO A 94 -1.34 9.19 -12.76
CA PRO A 94 -0.06 8.52 -12.61
C PRO A 94 0.93 8.99 -13.68
N ARG A 95 2.18 9.25 -13.27
CA ARG A 95 3.28 9.65 -14.17
C ARG A 95 3.67 8.55 -15.16
N VAL A 96 3.47 7.29 -14.79
CA VAL A 96 3.74 6.10 -15.60
C VAL A 96 2.43 5.39 -15.87
N ARG A 97 2.09 5.18 -17.14
CA ARG A 97 0.93 4.37 -17.52
C ARG A 97 1.30 2.89 -17.39
N GLY A 98 0.77 2.22 -16.38
CA GLY A 98 0.83 0.78 -16.26
C GLY A 98 -0.21 0.10 -17.17
N SER A 99 0.09 -1.12 -17.63
CA SER A 99 -0.93 -1.98 -18.22
C SER A 99 -1.99 -2.34 -17.16
N ALA A 100 -3.24 -2.46 -17.57
CA ALA A 100 -4.32 -2.86 -16.67
C ALA A 100 -4.03 -4.25 -16.10
N ARG A 101 -4.15 -4.38 -14.77
CA ARG A 101 -4.03 -5.65 -14.05
C ARG A 101 -5.29 -5.89 -13.24
N HIS A 102 -5.68 -7.14 -13.08
CA HIS A 102 -6.74 -7.49 -12.13
C HIS A 102 -6.30 -7.08 -10.73
N LEU A 103 -7.12 -6.27 -10.06
CA LEU A 103 -6.90 -5.80 -8.69
C LEU A 103 -8.08 -6.21 -7.84
N THR A 104 -7.80 -6.95 -6.76
CA THR A 104 -8.79 -7.22 -5.73
C THR A 104 -8.62 -6.16 -4.63
N VAL A 105 -9.63 -5.31 -4.45
CA VAL A 105 -9.67 -4.39 -3.32
C VAL A 105 -10.20 -5.15 -2.12
N ARG A 106 -9.32 -5.42 -1.15
CA ARG A 106 -9.68 -6.11 0.10
C ARG A 106 -8.84 -5.60 1.27
N ALA A 107 -9.38 -5.75 2.47
CA ALA A 107 -8.59 -5.55 3.68
C ALA A 107 -7.40 -6.53 3.72
N PRO A 108 -6.32 -6.22 4.47
CA PRO A 108 -5.15 -7.07 4.56
C PRO A 108 -5.50 -8.46 5.09
N ARG A 109 -4.87 -9.51 4.57
CA ARG A 109 -5.10 -10.90 5.02
C ARG A 109 -4.02 -11.34 6.00
N ALA A 110 -2.75 -11.03 5.70
CA ALA A 110 -1.66 -11.43 6.57
C ALA A 110 -1.80 -10.74 7.93
N ARG A 111 -1.68 -11.54 9.00
CA ARG A 111 -1.85 -11.09 10.38
C ARG A 111 -0.98 -9.86 10.68
N ARG A 112 0.29 -9.89 10.26
CA ARG A 112 1.26 -8.80 10.43
C ARG A 112 0.78 -7.45 9.87
N TYR A 113 0.01 -7.44 8.78
CA TYR A 113 -0.53 -6.19 8.22
C TYR A 113 -1.87 -5.80 8.82
N ARG A 114 -2.70 -6.78 9.19
CA ARG A 114 -3.95 -6.52 9.93
C ARG A 114 -3.67 -5.84 11.26
N GLU A 115 -2.63 -6.26 11.98
CA GLU A 115 -2.23 -5.67 13.26
C GLU A 115 -1.68 -4.25 13.12
N LEU A 116 -1.21 -3.86 11.93
CA LEU A 116 -0.78 -2.48 11.64
C LEU A 116 -1.95 -1.54 11.31
N VAL A 117 -3.10 -2.06 10.88
CA VAL A 117 -4.26 -1.20 10.52
C VAL A 117 -4.67 -0.30 11.68
N PRO A 118 -4.92 -0.78 12.92
CA PRO A 118 -5.30 0.10 14.02
C PRO A 118 -4.23 1.13 14.37
N VAL A 119 -2.96 0.77 14.23
CA VAL A 119 -1.83 1.69 14.49
C VAL A 119 -1.82 2.83 13.48
N VAL A 120 -1.99 2.52 12.19
CA VAL A 120 -2.11 3.51 11.12
C VAL A 120 -3.38 4.36 11.30
N MET A 121 -4.44 3.78 11.86
CA MET A 121 -5.71 4.46 12.11
C MET A 121 -5.77 5.25 13.42
N ALA A 122 -4.75 5.17 14.27
CA ALA A 122 -4.82 5.74 15.62
C ALA A 122 -5.00 7.28 15.66
N SER A 123 -5.78 7.70 16.66
CA SER A 123 -6.15 9.02 17.23
C SER A 123 -5.86 10.37 16.56
N GLU A 124 -4.77 10.57 15.83
CA GLU A 124 -4.29 11.92 15.41
C GLU A 124 -5.22 12.62 14.38
N LEU A 125 -6.19 11.89 13.82
CA LEU A 125 -7.18 12.40 12.87
C LEU A 125 -8.62 12.36 13.40
N THR A 126 -8.82 11.90 14.64
CA THR A 126 -10.17 11.77 15.18
C THR A 126 -10.75 13.14 15.56
N ASP A 127 -9.91 14.10 15.93
CA ASP A 127 -10.29 15.48 16.18
C ASP A 127 -9.14 16.43 15.82
N LEU A 128 -9.17 17.00 14.62
CA LEU A 128 -8.12 17.90 14.14
C LEU A 128 -8.14 19.25 14.88
N GLY A 129 -9.32 19.71 15.31
CA GLY A 129 -9.49 20.97 16.03
C GLY A 129 -8.92 20.94 17.45
N ALA A 130 -8.78 19.74 18.03
CA ALA A 130 -8.16 19.55 19.33
C ALA A 130 -6.62 19.65 19.32
N HIS A 131 -6.00 19.67 18.15
CA HIS A 131 -4.55 19.67 17.99
C HIS A 131 -4.02 21.00 17.47
N ASP A 132 -2.85 21.40 17.97
CA ASP A 132 -2.14 22.57 17.45
C ASP A 132 -1.36 22.25 16.14
N ASP A 133 -0.88 23.31 15.49
CA ASP A 133 -0.18 23.20 14.20
C ASP A 133 1.10 22.35 14.28
N ALA A 134 1.81 22.41 15.41
CA ALA A 134 3.05 21.66 15.61
C ALA A 134 2.75 20.18 15.80
N GLU A 135 1.73 19.84 16.60
CA GLU A 135 1.26 18.47 16.80
C GLU A 135 0.82 17.82 15.48
N LEU A 136 0.05 18.55 14.66
CA LEU A 136 -0.40 18.08 13.34
C LEU A 136 0.77 17.92 12.36
N ALA A 137 1.74 18.84 12.38
CA ALA A 137 2.93 18.75 11.54
C ALA A 137 3.82 17.55 11.91
N ASP A 138 4.01 17.31 13.21
CA ASP A 138 4.77 16.18 13.72
C ASP A 138 4.07 14.84 13.43
N ALA A 139 2.75 14.77 13.63
CA ALA A 139 1.96 13.61 13.24
C ALA A 139 2.11 13.31 11.75
N ARG A 140 1.98 14.33 10.90
CA ARG A 140 2.18 14.19 9.45
C ARG A 140 3.58 13.68 9.11
N ALA A 141 4.62 14.21 9.75
CA ALA A 141 6.00 13.79 9.51
C ALA A 141 6.20 12.30 9.87
N ARG A 142 5.64 11.83 10.99
CA ARG A 142 5.66 10.41 11.37
C ARG A 142 4.97 9.53 10.33
N LEU A 143 3.76 9.91 9.89
CA LEU A 143 3.02 9.15 8.87
C LEU A 143 3.76 9.10 7.53
N VAL A 144 4.41 10.19 7.10
CA VAL A 144 5.25 10.21 5.90
C VAL A 144 6.42 9.22 6.03
N GLY A 145 7.08 9.17 7.19
CA GLY A 145 8.14 8.20 7.45
C GLY A 145 7.67 6.75 7.35
N TYR A 146 6.47 6.44 7.85
CA TYR A 146 5.87 5.11 7.72
C TYR A 146 5.45 4.79 6.27
N GLU A 147 4.88 5.75 5.55
CA GLU A 147 4.51 5.57 4.14
C GLU A 147 5.73 5.23 3.29
N GLN A 148 6.84 5.93 3.49
CA GLN A 148 8.09 5.69 2.76
C GLN A 148 8.64 4.28 3.01
N GLN A 149 8.60 3.81 4.26
CA GLN A 149 9.01 2.44 4.61
C GLN A 149 8.13 1.39 3.91
N LEU A 150 6.81 1.56 3.96
CA LEU A 150 5.88 0.66 3.28
C LEU A 150 6.06 0.70 1.76
N SER A 151 6.27 1.88 1.18
CA SER A 151 6.55 2.06 -0.24
C SER A 151 7.83 1.32 -0.66
N GLY A 152 8.90 1.42 0.13
CA GLY A 152 10.15 0.69 -0.09
C GLY A 152 9.94 -0.83 -0.10
N ARG A 153 9.24 -1.36 0.92
CA ARG A 153 8.92 -2.79 1.01
C ARG A 153 8.03 -3.23 -0.16
N ARG A 154 6.98 -2.48 -0.46
CA ARG A 154 6.06 -2.74 -1.58
C ARG A 154 6.83 -2.85 -2.90
N HIS A 155 7.78 -1.95 -3.17
CA HIS A 155 8.62 -2.03 -4.36
C HIS A 155 9.50 -3.29 -4.37
N ALA A 156 10.02 -3.71 -3.22
CA ALA A 156 10.81 -4.94 -3.15
C ALA A 156 9.96 -6.19 -3.43
N VAL A 157 8.76 -6.28 -2.85
CA VAL A 157 7.79 -7.36 -3.14
C VAL A 157 7.36 -7.36 -4.61
N GLN A 158 7.16 -6.18 -5.20
CA GLN A 158 6.86 -6.06 -6.63
C GLN A 158 7.97 -6.64 -7.50
N ARG A 159 9.25 -6.37 -7.20
CA ARG A 159 10.38 -6.95 -7.94
C ARG A 159 10.37 -8.47 -7.89
N VAL A 160 10.11 -9.07 -6.74
CA VAL A 160 9.98 -10.54 -6.60
C VAL A 160 8.83 -11.08 -7.46
N ALA A 161 7.66 -10.44 -7.39
CA ALA A 161 6.50 -10.84 -8.18
C ALA A 161 6.76 -10.72 -9.70
N ASP A 162 7.44 -9.65 -10.12
CA ASP A 162 7.77 -9.39 -11.53
C ASP A 162 8.86 -10.34 -12.03
N ALA A 163 9.88 -10.63 -11.23
CA ALA A 163 10.94 -11.59 -11.56
C ALA A 163 10.35 -13.01 -11.73
N ALA A 164 9.54 -13.48 -10.77
CA ALA A 164 8.85 -14.76 -10.87
C ALA A 164 7.88 -14.81 -12.06
N SER A 165 7.15 -13.71 -12.34
CA SER A 165 6.27 -13.62 -13.52
C SER A 165 7.04 -13.70 -14.83
N SER A 166 8.22 -13.08 -14.88
CA SER A 166 9.09 -13.07 -16.06
C SER A 166 9.65 -14.45 -16.36
N GLU A 167 10.12 -15.18 -15.34
CA GLU A 167 10.60 -16.56 -15.49
C GLU A 167 9.47 -17.51 -15.91
N ILE A 168 8.27 -17.39 -15.31
CA ILE A 168 7.11 -18.18 -15.74
C ILE A 168 6.79 -17.91 -17.22
N ALA A 169 6.74 -16.64 -17.63
CA ALA A 169 6.47 -16.27 -19.02
C ALA A 169 7.55 -16.80 -19.99
N ARG A 170 8.82 -16.81 -19.57
CA ARG A 170 9.92 -17.43 -20.32
C ARG A 170 9.67 -18.92 -20.55
N ARG A 171 9.34 -19.69 -19.50
CA ARG A 171 9.08 -21.13 -19.61
C ARG A 171 7.95 -21.46 -20.57
N TYR A 172 6.87 -20.68 -20.54
CA TYR A 172 5.78 -20.81 -21.52
C TYR A 172 6.23 -20.50 -22.96
N ARG A 173 7.07 -19.47 -23.14
CA ARG A 173 7.61 -19.11 -24.46
C ARG A 173 8.54 -20.18 -25.02
N GLU A 174 9.31 -20.83 -24.17
CA GLU A 174 10.30 -21.84 -24.55
C GLU A 174 9.74 -23.28 -24.55
N GLY A 175 8.47 -23.46 -24.17
CA GLY A 175 7.80 -24.78 -24.16
C GLY A 175 8.17 -25.66 -22.96
N GLU A 176 8.82 -25.11 -21.93
CA GLU A 176 9.14 -25.79 -20.67
C GLU A 176 7.92 -25.93 -19.72
N ALA A 177 6.76 -25.35 -20.09
CA ALA A 177 5.53 -25.37 -19.31
C ALA A 177 4.29 -25.42 -20.23
N SER A 178 3.25 -26.19 -19.85
CA SER A 178 1.97 -26.24 -20.57
C SER A 178 0.86 -25.45 -19.85
N VAL A 179 -0.16 -25.04 -20.61
CA VAL A 179 -1.39 -24.43 -20.07
C VAL A 179 -2.31 -25.49 -19.47
N ASP A 180 -2.23 -26.73 -19.97
CA ASP A 180 -3.04 -27.86 -19.48
C ASP A 180 -2.80 -28.11 -17.98
N ASP A 181 -1.55 -27.91 -17.52
CA ASP A 181 -1.16 -27.99 -16.10
C ASP A 181 -1.95 -27.04 -15.17
N LEU A 182 -2.53 -25.96 -15.70
CA LEU A 182 -3.36 -25.02 -14.93
C LEU A 182 -4.82 -25.47 -14.84
N LEU A 183 -5.29 -26.32 -15.76
CA LEU A 183 -6.68 -26.77 -15.86
C LEU A 183 -6.88 -28.12 -15.16
N GLU A 184 -5.90 -29.01 -15.20
CA GLU A 184 -5.96 -30.30 -14.51
C GLU A 184 -5.91 -30.15 -12.97
N GLY A 185 -5.16 -29.15 -12.46
CA GLY A 185 -5.09 -28.87 -11.02
C GLY A 185 -6.34 -28.21 -10.40
N ALA A 186 -7.32 -27.81 -11.21
CA ALA A 186 -8.62 -27.29 -10.74
C ALA A 186 -9.69 -28.38 -10.61
N ALA A 187 -9.39 -29.61 -11.05
CA ALA A 187 -10.29 -30.76 -11.02
C ALA A 187 -9.96 -31.78 -9.90
N GLY A 188 -9.06 -31.44 -8.96
CA GLY A 188 -8.65 -32.28 -7.84
C GLY A 188 -8.97 -31.67 -6.48
#